data_AF-A0A962EKT9-F1
#
_entry.id   AF-A0A962EKT9-F1
#
_cell.length_a   1.000
_cell.length_b   1.000
_cell.length_c   1.000
_cell.angle_alpha   90.00
_cell.angle_beta   90.00
_cell.angle_gamma   90.00
#
_symmetry.space_group_name_H-M   'P 1'
#
loop_
_entity.id
_entity.type
_entity.pdbx_description
1 polymer ?
#
loop_
_entity_poly.entity_id
_entity_poly.type
_entity_poly.pdbx_seq_one_letter_code
_entity_poly.pdbx_strand_id
1 'polypeptide(L)'
;TACVDIIKDALASDQVNERLWPKSQNRPPAEPLLAAIAICRPPGAEALLRSMLVDGRLLAVLRASALCAAQDLLGAAPPERAEVIRDLFANDAPMRADSQLLEALDQRQLISTDEFLAGLSCPAWAAALIYLLENRADDRLQSSALGEALIGALPSLLAQIRRAPNASEAVLRNLGQPAHRARHESQVRDALHTALEGLDPTQPEARELRSRLMQQLARFGELQRLDLDALPPWEAMAAHWAREGIDLKRAAAVLHAEGLIAPVSEDQLTALDTLDTEYEHPLIELCALGGRPWHQQILVDSGYEHAHDRLFGDLAKLVVPPLPIEDLRQTGSMTFTEISPNAADLARQPGSGYGENFALLEGVPLMSTEGSRQQVHFRCGDQRQRFVVYPKSSWMDADSVLVAINALLAQLGRPECVHRFPHFADWGYEAALYWAGDAAAFERARVQLRLPVDGPERLSPGEGLASVLLPDEPIAPAAPVHLYPWTLSIPRASGA
;
A
#
# COMPACT_ATOMS: atom_id res chain seq x y z
N THR A 1 -13.23 30.21 34.60
CA THR A 1 -13.95 29.85 35.85
C THR A 1 -14.95 28.74 35.61
N ALA A 2 -15.98 28.91 34.77
CA ALA A 2 -16.95 27.83 34.49
C ALA A 2 -16.32 26.47 34.09
N CYS A 3 -15.27 26.46 33.27
CA CYS A 3 -14.54 25.22 32.93
C CYS A 3 -13.88 24.55 34.15
N VAL A 4 -13.35 25.34 35.09
CA VAL A 4 -12.75 24.85 36.35
C VAL A 4 -13.83 24.22 37.22
N ASP A 5 -15.00 24.86 37.32
CA ASP A 5 -16.11 24.38 38.14
C ASP A 5 -16.67 23.07 37.56
N ILE A 6 -16.82 22.96 36.24
CA ILE A 6 -17.24 21.72 35.56
C ILE A 6 -16.28 20.55 35.88
N ILE A 7 -14.97 20.78 35.81
CA ILE A 7 -13.99 19.72 36.11
C ILE A 7 -14.00 19.38 37.60
N LYS A 8 -14.07 20.37 38.51
CA LYS A 8 -14.17 20.11 39.95
C LYS A 8 -15.42 19.30 40.30
N ASP A 9 -16.56 19.65 39.72
CA ASP A 9 -17.81 18.93 39.90
C ASP A 9 -17.71 17.49 39.39
N ALA A 10 -16.97 17.27 38.30
CA ALA A 10 -16.71 15.93 37.79
C ALA A 10 -15.78 15.14 38.71
N LEU A 11 -14.69 15.75 39.21
CA LEU A 11 -13.73 15.12 40.15
C LEU A 11 -14.37 14.73 41.50
N ALA A 12 -15.41 15.46 41.91
CA ALA A 12 -16.20 15.14 43.11
C ALA A 12 -17.14 13.93 42.93
N SER A 13 -17.29 13.41 41.71
CA SER A 13 -18.20 12.31 41.38
C SER A 13 -17.48 10.96 41.36
N ASP A 14 -18.16 9.89 41.79
CA ASP A 14 -17.69 8.51 41.63
C ASP A 14 -17.70 8.05 40.16
N GLN A 15 -18.40 8.78 39.28
CA GLN A 15 -18.43 8.55 37.83
C GLN A 15 -17.53 9.54 37.06
N VAL A 16 -16.43 9.97 37.68
CA VAL A 16 -15.52 11.00 37.13
C VAL A 16 -15.12 10.72 35.66
N ASN A 17 -14.79 9.47 35.33
CA ASN A 17 -14.39 9.10 33.97
C ASN A 17 -15.54 9.16 32.99
N GLU A 18 -16.76 8.77 33.37
CA GLU A 18 -17.93 8.84 32.46
C GLU A 18 -18.35 10.29 32.21
N ARG A 19 -18.11 11.19 33.18
CA ARG A 19 -18.41 12.62 33.05
C ARG A 19 -17.36 13.37 32.22
N LEU A 20 -16.09 12.99 32.33
CA LEU A 20 -14.98 13.63 31.60
C LEU A 20 -14.67 12.93 30.26
N TRP A 21 -15.08 11.68 30.09
CA TRP A 21 -14.90 10.85 28.90
C TRP A 21 -16.06 9.84 28.73
N PRO A 22 -17.23 10.28 28.25
CA PRO A 22 -18.33 9.37 27.96
C PRO A 22 -17.93 8.34 26.90
N LYS A 23 -18.21 7.04 27.13
CA LYS A 23 -17.88 5.94 26.19
C LYS A 23 -18.43 6.13 24.77
N SER A 24 -19.50 6.94 24.62
CA SER A 24 -20.14 7.25 23.35
C SER A 24 -19.37 8.25 22.48
N GLN A 25 -18.34 8.92 23.00
CA GLN A 25 -17.59 9.94 22.28
C GLN A 25 -16.20 9.45 21.87
N ASN A 26 -15.76 9.87 20.68
CA ASN A 26 -14.42 9.55 20.16
C ASN A 26 -13.31 10.42 20.77
N ARG A 27 -13.65 11.58 21.34
CA ARG A 27 -12.73 12.46 22.06
C ARG A 27 -13.25 12.80 23.46
N PRO A 28 -12.38 12.99 24.45
CA PRO A 28 -12.80 13.44 25.77
C PRO A 28 -13.34 14.86 25.68
N PRO A 29 -14.58 15.13 26.14
CA PRO A 29 -15.08 16.49 26.28
C PRO A 29 -14.22 17.34 27.24
N ALA A 30 -13.39 16.71 28.07
CA ALA A 30 -12.45 17.37 28.95
C ALA A 30 -11.28 18.07 28.21
N GLU A 31 -10.85 17.61 27.03
CA GLU A 31 -9.66 18.17 26.35
C GLU A 31 -9.81 19.66 25.98
N PRO A 32 -10.90 20.10 25.32
CA PRO A 32 -11.13 21.52 25.07
C PRO A 32 -11.22 22.36 26.35
N LEU A 33 -11.78 21.79 27.42
CA LEU A 33 -11.89 22.47 28.72
C LEU A 33 -10.51 22.66 29.37
N LEU A 34 -9.66 21.64 29.33
CA LEU A 34 -8.29 21.70 29.83
C LEU A 34 -7.43 22.70 29.06
N ALA A 35 -7.55 22.71 27.72
CA ALA A 35 -6.90 23.70 26.88
C ALA A 35 -7.35 25.14 27.21
N ALA A 36 -8.66 25.35 27.38
CA ALA A 36 -9.20 26.66 27.80
C ALA A 36 -8.71 27.09 29.19
N ILE A 37 -8.56 26.16 30.13
CA ILE A 37 -7.99 26.44 31.46
C ILE A 37 -6.53 26.86 31.35
N ALA A 38 -5.71 26.17 30.56
CA ALA A 38 -4.31 26.52 30.37
C ALA A 38 -4.13 27.91 29.71
N ILE A 39 -4.95 28.22 28.70
CA ILE A 39 -4.92 29.52 27.98
C ILE A 39 -5.42 30.65 28.88
N CYS A 40 -6.58 30.49 29.52
CA CYS A 40 -7.22 31.57 30.26
C CYS A 40 -6.72 31.74 31.70
N ARG A 41 -5.93 30.78 32.22
CA ARG A 41 -5.28 30.82 33.54
C ARG A 41 -6.20 31.27 34.69
N PRO A 42 -7.41 30.71 34.85
CA PRO A 42 -8.33 31.14 35.91
C PRO A 42 -7.76 30.86 37.32
N PRO A 43 -8.20 31.59 38.36
CA PRO A 43 -7.80 31.33 39.73
C PRO A 43 -8.01 29.86 40.14
N GLY A 44 -6.98 29.23 40.69
CA GLY A 44 -7.01 27.82 41.10
C GLY A 44 -6.77 26.80 39.98
N ALA A 45 -6.47 27.24 38.75
CA ALA A 45 -6.14 26.34 37.63
C ALA A 45 -4.97 25.39 37.93
N GLU A 46 -3.88 25.91 38.49
CA GLU A 46 -2.71 25.08 38.82
C GLU A 46 -3.06 23.97 39.82
N ALA A 47 -3.73 24.33 40.92
CA ALA A 47 -4.13 23.37 41.95
C ALA A 47 -5.06 22.29 41.38
N LEU A 48 -5.99 22.68 40.51
CA LEU A 48 -6.88 21.74 39.82
C LEU A 48 -6.09 20.78 38.93
N LEU A 49 -5.24 21.29 38.04
CA LEU A 49 -4.46 20.45 37.12
C LEU A 49 -3.55 19.50 37.89
N ARG A 50 -2.84 19.98 38.93
CA ARG A 50 -2.03 19.12 39.81
C ARG A 50 -2.86 18.04 40.49
N SER A 51 -4.07 18.36 40.97
CA SER A 51 -4.94 17.34 41.57
C SER A 51 -5.35 16.27 40.56
N MET A 52 -5.54 16.62 39.28
CA MET A 52 -5.83 15.65 38.23
C MET A 52 -4.63 14.75 37.94
N LEU A 53 -3.40 15.27 37.99
CA LEU A 53 -2.20 14.46 37.73
C LEU A 53 -2.01 13.32 38.72
N VAL A 54 -2.45 13.50 39.97
CA VAL A 54 -2.30 12.50 41.06
C VAL A 54 -3.58 11.73 41.38
N ASP A 55 -4.72 12.05 40.76
CA ASP A 55 -5.98 11.35 41.02
C ASP A 55 -6.00 9.99 40.31
N GLY A 56 -5.66 8.93 41.06
CA GLY A 56 -5.64 7.55 40.56
C GLY A 56 -7.00 7.00 40.11
N ARG A 57 -8.11 7.74 40.32
CA ARG A 57 -9.43 7.38 39.78
C ARG A 57 -9.57 7.78 38.31
N LEU A 58 -8.77 8.72 37.82
CA LEU A 58 -8.82 9.19 36.43
C LEU A 58 -8.17 8.20 35.47
N LEU A 59 -8.75 8.06 34.28
CA LEU A 59 -8.10 7.37 33.16
C LEU A 59 -6.73 7.99 32.88
N ALA A 60 -5.73 7.16 32.57
CA ALA A 60 -4.38 7.63 32.28
C ALA A 60 -4.34 8.62 31.11
N VAL A 61 -5.21 8.46 30.11
CA VAL A 61 -5.32 9.39 28.99
C VAL A 61 -5.80 10.78 29.44
N LEU A 62 -6.75 10.87 30.38
CA LEU A 62 -7.17 12.16 30.96
C LEU A 62 -6.06 12.81 31.79
N ARG A 63 -5.29 12.01 32.53
CA ARG A 63 -4.12 12.48 33.29
C ARG A 63 -3.04 13.02 32.34
N ALA A 64 -2.83 12.36 31.20
CA ALA A 64 -1.91 12.82 30.16
C ALA A 64 -2.40 14.11 29.47
N SER A 65 -3.68 14.25 29.14
CA SER A 65 -4.22 15.51 28.62
C SER A 65 -4.11 16.65 29.65
N ALA A 66 -4.31 16.36 30.93
CA ALA A 66 -4.07 17.32 32.02
C ALA A 66 -2.58 17.68 32.18
N LEU A 67 -1.66 16.75 31.90
CA LEU A 67 -0.22 16.98 31.89
C LEU A 67 0.18 17.99 30.81
N CYS A 68 -0.36 17.86 29.59
CA CYS A 68 -0.18 18.86 28.53
C CYS A 68 -0.67 20.25 28.97
N ALA A 69 -1.88 20.33 29.53
CA ALA A 69 -2.44 21.60 30.00
C ALA A 69 -1.64 22.20 31.18
N ALA A 70 -1.11 21.35 32.08
CA ALA A 70 -0.28 21.78 33.18
C ALA A 70 1.07 22.35 32.70
N GLN A 71 1.72 21.69 31.74
CA GLN A 71 2.92 22.22 31.08
C GLN A 71 2.65 23.58 30.44
N ASP A 72 1.56 23.72 29.69
CA ASP A 72 1.18 24.98 29.01
C ASP A 72 0.89 26.12 30.00
N LEU A 73 0.32 25.79 31.16
CA LEU A 73 0.06 26.75 32.23
C LEU A 73 1.34 27.17 32.96
N LEU A 74 2.19 26.21 33.32
CA LEU A 74 3.34 26.39 34.21
C LEU A 74 4.64 26.78 33.47
N GLY A 75 4.73 26.48 32.18
CA GLY A 75 5.94 26.66 31.37
C GLY A 75 7.05 25.64 31.66
N ALA A 76 6.82 24.67 32.54
CA ALA A 76 7.77 23.63 32.91
C ALA A 76 7.07 22.31 33.26
N ALA A 77 7.80 21.20 33.11
CA ALA A 77 7.26 19.85 33.31
C ALA A 77 6.86 19.65 34.77
N PRO A 78 5.60 19.28 35.04
CA PRO A 78 5.18 18.92 36.39
C PRO A 78 6.01 17.74 36.92
N PRO A 79 6.34 17.70 38.23
CA PRO A 79 7.10 16.60 38.82
C PRO A 79 6.41 15.23 38.66
N GLU A 80 5.07 15.22 38.54
CA GLU A 80 4.24 14.03 38.35
C GLU A 80 4.36 13.43 36.92
N ARG A 81 5.04 14.12 35.99
CA ARG A 81 5.16 13.74 34.58
C ARG A 81 5.56 12.28 34.37
N ALA A 82 6.62 11.82 35.04
CA ALA A 82 7.14 10.46 34.83
C ALA A 82 6.14 9.36 35.23
N GLU A 83 5.37 9.62 36.29
CA GLU A 83 4.32 8.69 36.76
C GLU A 83 3.17 8.65 35.77
N VAL A 84 2.70 9.81 35.30
CA VAL A 84 1.59 9.91 34.33
C VAL A 84 1.94 9.22 33.01
N ILE A 85 3.15 9.41 32.47
CA ILE A 85 3.59 8.75 31.23
C ILE A 85 3.72 7.23 31.43
N ARG A 86 4.25 6.78 32.58
CA ARG A 86 4.33 5.35 32.88
C ARG A 86 2.94 4.73 32.97
N ASP A 87 2.01 5.39 33.64
CA ASP A 87 0.63 4.91 33.77
C ASP A 87 -0.10 4.91 32.42
N LEU A 88 0.20 5.88 31.55
CA LEU A 88 -0.31 5.90 30.18
C LEU A 88 0.11 4.64 29.43
N PHE A 89 1.40 4.32 29.41
CA PHE A 89 1.93 3.16 28.68
C PHE A 89 1.68 1.81 29.36
N ALA A 90 1.41 1.79 30.67
CA ALA A 90 1.04 0.58 31.40
C ALA A 90 -0.41 0.13 31.16
N ASN A 91 -1.25 0.97 30.54
CA ASN A 91 -2.64 0.62 30.23
C ASN A 91 -2.74 -0.06 28.86
N ASP A 92 -3.23 -1.31 28.85
CA ASP A 92 -3.32 -2.21 27.68
C ASP A 92 -4.39 -1.82 26.64
N ALA A 93 -5.23 -0.83 26.92
CA ALA A 93 -6.29 -0.41 26.02
C ALA A 93 -6.01 1.02 25.55
N PRO A 94 -5.52 1.21 24.32
CA PRO A 94 -5.59 2.50 23.65
C PRO A 94 -7.06 2.65 23.24
N MET A 95 -7.97 2.87 24.20
CA MET A 95 -9.32 3.28 23.88
C MET A 95 -9.23 4.67 23.29
N ARG A 96 -8.97 4.75 21.98
CA ARG A 96 -8.99 5.99 21.20
C ARG A 96 -8.09 7.08 21.79
N ALA A 97 -6.90 6.72 22.27
CA ALA A 97 -5.87 7.71 22.46
C ALA A 97 -5.47 8.20 21.06
N ASP A 98 -5.99 9.38 20.70
CA ASP A 98 -5.76 10.08 19.44
C ASP A 98 -4.24 10.21 19.28
N SER A 99 -3.69 9.88 18.11
CA SER A 99 -2.27 10.11 17.77
C SER A 99 -1.85 11.55 18.13
N GLN A 100 -2.82 12.47 18.09
CA GLN A 100 -2.73 13.85 18.54
C GLN A 100 -2.32 14.05 20.00
N LEU A 101 -2.74 13.19 20.94
CA LEU A 101 -2.30 13.32 22.33
C LEU A 101 -0.82 12.97 22.46
N LEU A 102 -0.38 11.88 21.83
CA LEU A 102 1.03 11.52 21.86
C LEU A 102 1.87 12.59 21.14
N GLU A 103 1.40 13.12 20.01
CA GLU A 103 2.01 14.29 19.34
C GLU A 103 2.08 15.50 20.27
N ALA A 104 1.01 15.81 21.00
CA ALA A 104 0.96 16.93 21.92
C ALA A 104 1.92 16.75 23.10
N LEU A 105 2.00 15.54 23.68
CA LEU A 105 2.97 15.19 24.72
C LEU A 105 4.39 15.34 24.20
N ASP A 106 4.62 14.93 22.96
CA ASP A 106 5.96 14.87 22.41
C ASP A 106 6.49 16.22 21.91
N GLN A 107 5.64 17.03 21.26
CA GLN A 107 5.95 18.42 20.92
C GLN A 107 6.36 19.23 22.16
N ARG A 108 5.77 18.90 23.32
CA ARG A 108 6.09 19.48 24.63
C ARG A 108 7.29 18.84 25.32
N GLN A 109 7.91 17.84 24.70
CA GLN A 109 9.03 17.06 25.23
C GLN A 109 8.73 16.42 26.60
N LEU A 110 7.47 16.00 26.81
CA LEU A 110 7.03 15.38 28.06
C LEU A 110 7.37 13.90 28.13
N ILE A 111 7.63 13.25 27.00
CA ILE A 111 8.04 11.84 26.89
C ILE A 111 9.57 11.81 26.80
N SER A 112 10.24 11.14 27.75
CA SER A 112 11.68 10.90 27.65
C SER A 112 11.97 9.78 26.66
N THR A 113 13.22 9.65 26.21
CA THR A 113 13.64 8.52 25.36
C THR A 113 13.32 7.17 26.02
N ASP A 114 13.68 6.97 27.28
CA ASP A 114 13.43 5.70 27.98
C ASP A 114 11.93 5.36 28.09
N GLU A 115 11.08 6.37 28.31
CA GLU A 115 9.64 6.19 28.36
C GLU A 115 9.05 5.90 26.99
N PHE A 116 9.57 6.54 25.95
CA PHE A 116 9.21 6.28 24.57
C PHE A 116 9.49 4.81 24.21
N LEU A 117 10.65 4.30 24.60
CA LEU A 117 11.08 2.91 24.37
C LEU A 117 10.26 1.91 25.18
N ALA A 118 9.94 2.24 26.43
CA ALA A 118 9.01 1.45 27.24
C ALA A 118 7.62 1.39 26.59
N GLY A 119 7.15 2.51 26.02
CA GLY A 119 5.90 2.59 25.26
C GLY A 119 5.92 1.75 23.99
N LEU A 120 7.02 1.74 23.23
CA LEU A 120 7.19 0.87 22.04
C LEU A 120 7.12 -0.62 22.39
N SER A 121 7.50 -0.98 23.62
CA SER A 121 7.39 -2.37 24.11
C SER A 121 5.96 -2.74 24.50
N CYS A 122 5.04 -1.77 24.59
CA CYS A 122 3.63 -2.01 24.90
C CYS A 122 2.79 -2.17 23.62
N PRO A 123 2.15 -3.34 23.40
CA PRO A 123 1.35 -3.60 22.20
C PRO A 123 0.24 -2.60 21.90
N ALA A 124 -0.31 -1.99 22.95
CA ALA A 124 -1.33 -0.96 22.85
C ALA A 124 -0.81 0.33 22.19
N TRP A 125 0.47 0.66 22.39
CA TRP A 125 1.01 1.98 22.11
C TRP A 125 2.01 1.99 20.96
N ALA A 126 2.60 0.84 20.64
CA ALA A 126 3.65 0.75 19.64
C ALA A 126 3.26 1.36 18.29
N ALA A 127 2.09 1.03 17.73
CA ALA A 127 1.67 1.56 16.43
C ALA A 127 1.62 3.10 16.40
N ALA A 128 1.06 3.72 17.45
CA ALA A 128 0.95 5.18 17.53
C ALA A 128 2.30 5.86 17.81
N LEU A 129 3.19 5.21 18.58
CA LEU A 129 4.55 5.70 18.82
C LEU A 129 5.44 5.53 17.58
N ILE A 130 5.23 4.50 16.77
CA ILE A 130 5.91 4.35 15.48
C ILE A 130 5.52 5.46 14.51
N TYR A 131 4.22 5.76 14.40
CA TYR A 131 3.75 6.89 13.59
C TYR A 131 4.36 8.23 14.06
N LEU A 132 4.59 8.38 15.36
CA LEU A 132 5.32 9.53 15.89
C LEU A 132 6.78 9.56 15.46
N LEU A 133 7.46 8.42 15.37
CA LEU A 133 8.84 8.33 14.89
C LEU A 133 8.98 8.76 13.43
N GLU A 134 8.02 8.39 12.58
CA GLU A 134 7.96 8.82 11.17
C GLU A 134 8.01 10.33 11.04
N ASN A 135 7.18 11.01 11.83
CA ASN A 135 7.05 12.46 11.83
C ASN A 135 8.22 13.18 12.55
N ARG A 136 9.26 12.44 12.97
CA ARG A 136 10.44 12.93 13.71
C ARG A 136 11.75 12.81 12.94
N ALA A 137 11.69 12.46 11.65
CA ALA A 137 12.82 12.06 10.81
C ALA A 137 14.08 12.96 10.91
N ASP A 138 13.95 14.26 11.15
CA ASP A 138 15.07 15.16 10.89
C ASP A 138 16.09 15.34 12.03
N ASP A 139 15.72 15.34 13.32
CA ASP A 139 16.67 15.77 14.39
C ASP A 139 16.96 14.74 15.50
N ARG A 140 16.07 13.76 15.76
CA ARG A 140 16.25 12.80 16.90
C ARG A 140 16.69 11.40 16.48
N LEU A 141 16.37 10.98 15.25
CA LEU A 141 16.72 9.67 14.69
C LEU A 141 18.22 9.51 14.41
N GLN A 142 18.95 10.63 14.28
CA GLN A 142 20.42 10.60 14.21
C GLN A 142 21.10 10.31 15.56
N SER A 143 20.36 10.29 16.68
CA SER A 143 20.95 9.94 17.99
C SER A 143 21.20 8.43 18.09
N SER A 144 22.43 8.04 18.46
CA SER A 144 22.81 6.62 18.60
C SER A 144 21.92 5.85 19.59
N ALA A 145 21.44 6.52 20.65
CA ALA A 145 20.62 5.89 21.69
C ALA A 145 19.23 5.48 21.19
N LEU A 146 18.60 6.28 20.32
CA LEU A 146 17.30 5.93 19.75
C LEU A 146 17.44 4.78 18.73
N GLY A 147 18.50 4.79 17.93
CA GLY A 147 18.83 3.69 17.01
C GLY A 147 19.05 2.37 17.75
N GLU A 148 19.91 2.35 18.78
CA GLU A 148 20.17 1.14 19.60
C GLU A 148 18.89 0.58 20.23
N ALA A 149 18.03 1.46 20.71
CA ALA A 149 16.83 1.03 21.40
C ALA A 149 15.68 0.63 20.46
N LEU A 150 15.59 1.22 19.26
CA LEU A 150 14.73 0.72 18.18
C LEU A 150 15.13 -0.70 17.77
N ILE A 151 16.43 -0.97 17.71
CA ILE A 151 16.97 -2.30 17.39
C ILE A 151 16.67 -3.29 18.51
N GLY A 152 16.83 -2.89 19.77
CA GLY A 152 16.43 -3.69 20.93
C GLY A 152 14.92 -3.95 21.01
N ALA A 153 14.10 -2.99 20.60
CA ALA A 153 12.65 -3.12 20.53
C ALA A 153 12.16 -3.88 19.29
N LEU A 154 13.02 -4.06 18.27
CA LEU A 154 12.65 -4.63 16.98
C LEU A 154 11.97 -6.00 17.08
N PRO A 155 12.43 -6.98 17.89
CA PRO A 155 11.74 -8.25 18.02
C PRO A 155 10.31 -8.11 18.57
N SER A 156 10.11 -7.21 19.53
CA SER A 156 8.79 -6.90 20.11
C SER A 156 7.90 -6.16 19.13
N LEU A 157 8.46 -5.22 18.36
CA LEU A 157 7.74 -4.49 17.31
C LEU A 157 7.34 -5.47 16.19
N LEU A 158 8.25 -6.31 15.72
CA LEU A 158 8.00 -7.32 14.70
C LEU A 158 6.96 -8.37 15.13
N ALA A 159 6.91 -8.73 16.42
CA ALA A 159 5.85 -9.58 16.96
C ALA A 159 4.45 -8.91 16.94
N GLN A 160 4.42 -7.57 17.00
CA GLN A 160 3.19 -6.77 16.99
C GLN A 160 2.77 -6.31 15.61
N ILE A 161 3.68 -6.30 14.63
CA ILE A 161 3.40 -5.99 13.22
C ILE A 161 2.21 -6.81 12.67
N ARG A 162 2.00 -8.04 13.16
CA ARG A 162 0.80 -8.85 12.86
C ARG A 162 -0.53 -8.14 13.14
N ARG A 163 -0.54 -7.06 13.92
CA ARG A 163 -1.73 -6.29 14.32
C ARG A 163 -1.77 -4.88 13.73
N ALA A 164 -0.70 -4.38 13.10
CA ALA A 164 -0.58 -3.00 12.62
C ALA A 164 0.40 -2.88 11.42
N PRO A 165 0.01 -3.28 10.21
CA PRO A 165 0.90 -3.37 9.05
C PRO A 165 1.53 -2.03 8.63
N ASN A 166 0.83 -0.90 8.71
CA ASN A 166 1.36 0.40 8.25
C ASN A 166 2.51 0.94 9.13
N ALA A 167 2.43 0.73 10.44
CA ALA A 167 3.51 1.13 11.36
C ALA A 167 4.81 0.34 11.08
N SER A 168 4.69 -0.89 10.61
CA SER A 168 5.82 -1.73 10.18
C SER A 168 6.69 -1.05 9.12
N GLU A 169 6.08 -0.28 8.22
CA GLU A 169 6.73 0.23 7.03
C GLU A 169 7.82 1.23 7.37
N ALA A 170 7.53 2.19 8.22
CA ALA A 170 8.53 3.20 8.56
C ALA A 170 9.61 2.70 9.49
N VAL A 171 9.32 1.73 10.36
CA VAL A 171 10.35 1.05 11.13
C VAL A 171 11.32 0.36 10.17
N LEU A 172 10.80 -0.38 9.19
CA LEU A 172 11.62 -1.03 8.17
C LEU A 172 12.38 -0.04 7.28
N ARG A 173 11.75 1.08 6.90
CA ARG A 173 12.38 2.16 6.10
C ARG A 173 13.53 2.81 6.87
N ASN A 174 13.34 3.13 8.14
CA ASN A 174 14.38 3.72 9.00
C ASN A 174 15.55 2.78 9.26
N LEU A 175 15.29 1.47 9.45
CA LEU A 175 16.36 0.47 9.57
C LEU A 175 17.21 0.31 8.31
N GLY A 176 16.62 0.58 7.14
CA GLY A 176 17.29 0.53 5.85
C GLY A 176 18.28 1.67 5.62
N GLN A 177 18.28 2.73 6.44
CA GLN A 177 19.13 3.90 6.24
C GLN A 177 20.63 3.61 6.44
N PRO A 178 21.53 4.20 5.62
CA PRO A 178 22.97 3.93 5.66
C PRO A 178 23.63 4.14 7.04
N ALA A 179 23.17 5.12 7.81
CA ALA A 179 23.72 5.45 9.13
C ALA A 179 23.51 4.33 10.17
N HIS A 180 22.41 3.58 10.08
CA HIS A 180 22.09 2.48 10.98
C HIS A 180 22.72 1.15 10.52
N ARG A 181 22.84 0.94 9.20
CA ARG A 181 23.54 -0.22 8.61
C ARG A 181 24.95 -0.40 9.15
N ALA A 182 25.73 0.68 9.26
CA ALA A 182 27.14 0.59 9.60
C ALA A 182 27.45 0.23 11.07
N ARG A 183 26.50 0.40 12.01
CA ARG A 183 26.75 0.24 13.45
C ARG A 183 26.12 -1.00 14.08
N HIS A 184 25.01 -1.50 13.54
CA HIS A 184 24.22 -2.56 14.16
C HIS A 184 23.75 -3.65 13.20
N GLU A 185 24.46 -3.79 12.07
CA GLU A 185 24.09 -4.66 10.96
C GLU A 185 23.67 -6.07 11.38
N SER A 186 24.47 -6.73 12.22
CA SER A 186 24.20 -8.10 12.68
C SER A 186 22.92 -8.21 13.51
N GLN A 187 22.67 -7.25 14.40
CA GLN A 187 21.51 -7.29 15.31
C GLN A 187 20.20 -7.04 14.56
N VAL A 188 20.21 -6.10 13.62
CA VAL A 188 19.05 -5.83 12.75
C VAL A 188 18.76 -7.04 11.88
N ARG A 189 19.79 -7.62 11.28
CA ARG A 189 19.69 -8.82 10.45
C ARG A 189 19.11 -10.01 11.19
N ASP A 190 19.60 -10.31 12.39
CA ASP A 190 19.11 -11.42 13.22
C ASP A 190 17.63 -11.23 13.61
N ALA A 191 17.25 -9.98 13.92
CA ALA A 191 15.86 -9.66 14.25
C ALA A 191 14.93 -9.77 13.02
N LEU A 192 15.37 -9.33 11.83
CA LEU A 192 14.64 -9.52 10.58
C LEU A 192 14.43 -11.00 10.25
N HIS A 193 15.47 -11.84 10.43
CA HIS A 193 15.36 -13.29 10.27
C HIS A 193 14.35 -13.91 11.25
N THR A 194 14.45 -13.56 12.53
CA THR A 194 13.53 -14.05 13.57
C THR A 194 12.08 -13.69 13.24
N ALA A 195 11.83 -12.50 12.72
CA ALA A 195 10.50 -12.09 12.30
C ALA A 195 10.01 -12.88 11.09
N LEU A 196 10.86 -13.09 10.08
CA LEU A 196 10.51 -13.89 8.90
C LEU A 196 10.17 -15.34 9.24
N GLU A 197 10.92 -15.96 10.15
CA GLU A 197 10.62 -17.31 10.67
C GLU A 197 9.32 -17.35 11.46
N GLY A 198 9.00 -16.26 12.14
CA GLY A 198 7.76 -16.08 12.88
C GLY A 198 6.53 -15.85 12.01
N LEU A 199 6.63 -15.65 10.69
CA LEU A 199 5.46 -15.43 9.83
C LEU A 199 4.92 -16.72 9.23
N ASP A 200 3.59 -16.90 9.30
CA ASP A 200 2.90 -18.01 8.65
C ASP A 200 2.67 -17.65 7.16
N PRO A 201 3.35 -18.30 6.21
CA PRO A 201 3.25 -17.98 4.78
C PRO A 201 1.86 -18.25 4.18
N THR A 202 0.99 -18.95 4.90
CA THR A 202 -0.37 -19.26 4.45
C THR A 202 -1.35 -18.10 4.67
N GLN A 203 -0.99 -17.12 5.51
CA GLN A 203 -1.83 -15.96 5.79
C GLN A 203 -1.58 -14.83 4.76
N PRO A 204 -2.62 -14.28 4.11
CA PRO A 204 -2.46 -13.22 3.09
C PRO A 204 -1.70 -11.99 3.61
N GLU A 205 -2.05 -11.52 4.81
CA GLU A 205 -1.42 -10.36 5.47
C GLU A 205 0.07 -10.60 5.78
N ALA A 206 0.47 -11.85 6.00
CA ALA A 206 1.86 -12.20 6.25
C ALA A 206 2.72 -12.18 4.98
N ARG A 207 2.12 -12.31 3.78
CA ARG A 207 2.88 -12.32 2.51
C ARG A 207 3.49 -10.95 2.20
N GLU A 208 2.70 -9.90 2.34
CA GLU A 208 3.16 -8.52 2.09
C GLU A 208 4.29 -8.14 3.05
N LEU A 209 4.10 -8.43 4.34
CA LEU A 209 5.13 -8.20 5.33
C LEU A 209 6.39 -9.05 5.09
N ARG A 210 6.22 -10.33 4.75
CA ARG A 210 7.34 -11.22 4.42
C ARG A 210 8.14 -10.68 3.25
N SER A 211 7.48 -10.17 2.22
CA SER A 211 8.12 -9.44 1.12
C SER A 211 8.97 -8.28 1.64
N ARG A 212 8.38 -7.37 2.43
CA ARG A 212 9.06 -6.17 2.96
C ARG A 212 10.26 -6.54 3.84
N LEU A 213 10.15 -7.56 4.68
CA LEU A 213 11.26 -8.04 5.50
C LEU A 213 12.38 -8.65 4.65
N MET A 214 12.03 -9.41 3.61
CA MET A 214 13.00 -9.96 2.66
C MET A 214 13.70 -8.87 1.84
N GLN A 215 12.99 -7.81 1.45
CA GLN A 215 13.59 -6.61 0.82
C GLN A 215 14.67 -5.99 1.73
N GLN A 216 14.37 -5.84 3.03
CA GLN A 216 15.34 -5.31 3.99
C GLN A 216 16.53 -6.25 4.17
N LEU A 217 16.33 -7.56 4.23
CA LEU A 217 17.44 -8.53 4.25
C LEU A 217 18.30 -8.48 2.98
N ALA A 218 17.70 -8.32 1.80
CA ALA A 218 18.42 -8.14 0.54
C ALA A 218 19.33 -6.91 0.60
N ARG A 219 18.79 -5.82 1.15
CA ARG A 219 19.48 -4.57 1.48
C ARG A 219 20.69 -4.80 2.41
N PHE A 220 20.61 -5.72 3.38
CA PHE A 220 21.73 -6.14 4.24
C PHE A 220 22.69 -7.16 3.60
N GLY A 221 22.55 -7.47 2.31
CA GLY A 221 23.42 -8.42 1.63
C GLY A 221 23.14 -9.89 1.96
N GLU A 222 22.05 -10.22 2.66
CA GLU A 222 21.61 -11.59 2.98
C GLU A 222 20.96 -12.28 1.78
N LEU A 223 21.58 -12.09 0.62
CA LEU A 223 21.04 -12.48 -0.65
C LEU A 223 20.88 -13.99 -0.73
N GLN A 224 21.83 -14.81 -0.26
CA GLN A 224 21.78 -16.27 -0.42
C GLN A 224 20.64 -16.98 0.34
N ARG A 225 20.05 -16.33 1.36
CA ARG A 225 19.00 -16.93 2.20
C ARG A 225 17.59 -16.56 1.78
N LEU A 226 17.43 -15.65 0.83
CA LEU A 226 16.11 -15.22 0.35
C LEU A 226 15.40 -16.36 -0.41
N ASP A 227 14.10 -16.46 -0.22
CA ASP A 227 13.26 -17.26 -1.09
C ASP A 227 12.72 -16.33 -2.18
N LEU A 228 13.28 -16.42 -3.39
CA LEU A 228 12.90 -15.51 -4.49
C LEU A 228 11.45 -15.72 -4.92
N ASP A 229 10.90 -16.92 -4.74
CA ASP A 229 9.52 -17.23 -5.12
C ASP A 229 8.52 -16.67 -4.09
N ALA A 230 8.99 -16.27 -2.91
CA ALA A 230 8.21 -15.60 -1.88
C ALA A 230 8.26 -14.06 -1.97
N LEU A 231 9.09 -13.52 -2.87
CA LEU A 231 9.19 -12.08 -3.13
C LEU A 231 8.20 -11.68 -4.24
N PRO A 232 7.68 -10.43 -4.21
CA PRO A 232 6.97 -9.90 -5.35
C PRO A 232 7.94 -9.77 -6.55
N PRO A 233 7.40 -9.74 -7.77
CA PRO A 233 8.21 -10.02 -8.96
C PRO A 233 9.38 -9.05 -9.17
N TRP A 234 9.19 -7.76 -8.87
CA TRP A 234 10.22 -6.72 -9.03
C TRP A 234 11.39 -6.93 -8.05
N GLU A 235 11.08 -7.31 -6.83
CA GLU A 235 12.04 -7.56 -5.77
C GLU A 235 12.75 -8.89 -5.96
N ALA A 236 12.04 -9.91 -6.46
CA ALA A 236 12.63 -11.17 -6.86
C ALA A 236 13.69 -10.94 -7.96
N MET A 237 13.39 -10.08 -8.95
CA MET A 237 14.34 -9.66 -9.98
C MET A 237 15.54 -8.93 -9.35
N ALA A 238 15.31 -7.92 -8.51
CA ALA A 238 16.38 -7.14 -7.89
C ALA A 238 17.29 -7.99 -7.00
N ALA A 239 16.71 -8.89 -6.19
CA ALA A 239 17.45 -9.83 -5.36
C ALA A 239 18.23 -10.84 -6.21
N HIS A 240 17.67 -11.32 -7.33
CA HIS A 240 18.38 -12.15 -8.29
C HIS A 240 19.58 -11.41 -8.89
N TRP A 241 19.39 -10.17 -9.34
CA TRP A 241 20.46 -9.34 -9.90
C TRP A 241 21.59 -9.16 -8.89
N ALA A 242 21.25 -8.81 -7.65
CA ALA A 242 22.24 -8.65 -6.60
C ALA A 242 22.99 -9.96 -6.31
N ARG A 243 22.32 -11.12 -6.32
CA ARG A 243 22.96 -12.45 -6.14
C ARG A 243 23.97 -12.77 -7.23
N GLU A 244 23.60 -12.48 -8.48
CA GLU A 244 24.39 -12.79 -9.67
C GLU A 244 25.40 -11.69 -10.00
N GLY A 245 25.45 -10.61 -9.21
CA GLY A 245 26.30 -9.44 -9.49
C GLY A 245 25.92 -8.72 -10.79
N ILE A 246 24.64 -8.77 -11.18
CA ILE A 246 24.10 -8.03 -12.31
C ILE A 246 23.82 -6.60 -11.83
N ASP A 247 24.70 -5.68 -12.19
CA ASP A 247 24.48 -4.25 -12.01
C ASP A 247 23.66 -3.65 -13.17
N LEU A 248 23.27 -2.38 -13.04
CA LEU A 248 22.54 -1.65 -14.08
C LEU A 248 23.28 -1.65 -15.42
N LYS A 249 24.61 -1.56 -15.40
CA LYS A 249 25.45 -1.58 -16.60
C LYS A 249 25.34 -2.91 -17.32
N ARG A 250 25.37 -4.02 -16.58
CA ARG A 250 25.23 -5.37 -17.12
C ARG A 250 23.82 -5.60 -17.64
N ALA A 251 22.79 -5.17 -16.92
CA ALA A 251 21.41 -5.23 -17.38
C ALA A 251 21.21 -4.45 -18.68
N ALA A 252 21.70 -3.21 -18.74
CA ALA A 252 21.68 -2.38 -19.95
C ALA A 252 22.40 -3.06 -21.12
N ALA A 253 23.56 -3.68 -20.88
CA ALA A 253 24.31 -4.40 -21.91
C ALA A 253 23.54 -5.62 -22.45
N VAL A 254 22.85 -6.37 -21.59
CA VAL A 254 21.98 -7.50 -22.02
C VAL A 254 20.82 -6.98 -22.86
N LEU A 255 20.10 -5.97 -22.38
CA LEU A 255 18.98 -5.37 -23.12
C LEU A 255 19.44 -4.81 -24.47
N HIS A 256 20.60 -4.15 -24.52
CA HIS A 256 21.17 -3.62 -25.75
C HIS A 256 21.61 -4.73 -26.73
N ALA A 257 22.27 -5.78 -26.23
CA ALA A 257 22.71 -6.90 -27.05
C ALA A 257 21.53 -7.66 -27.70
N GLU A 258 20.40 -7.72 -27.00
CA GLU A 258 19.15 -8.26 -27.54
C GLU A 258 18.38 -7.25 -28.42
N GLY A 259 18.90 -6.02 -28.58
CA GLY A 259 18.29 -4.98 -29.40
C GLY A 259 17.06 -4.33 -28.75
N LEU A 260 16.84 -4.51 -27.45
CA LEU A 260 15.66 -4.06 -26.70
C LEU A 260 15.77 -2.61 -26.19
N ILE A 261 16.98 -2.05 -26.11
CA ILE A 261 17.23 -0.64 -25.83
C ILE A 261 18.33 -0.11 -26.75
N ALA A 262 18.33 1.20 -27.04
CA ALA A 262 19.48 1.80 -27.72
C ALA A 262 20.70 1.86 -26.77
N PRO A 263 21.91 2.07 -27.31
CA PRO A 263 23.12 2.16 -26.51
C PRO A 263 22.98 3.26 -25.45
N VAL A 264 23.22 2.91 -24.18
CA VAL A 264 23.24 3.82 -23.04
C VAL A 264 24.68 4.27 -22.82
N SER A 265 24.93 5.58 -22.66
CA SER A 265 26.28 6.08 -22.38
C SER A 265 26.70 5.80 -20.93
N GLU A 266 28.03 5.76 -20.66
CA GLU A 266 28.52 5.63 -19.28
C GLU A 266 28.06 6.77 -18.38
N ASP A 267 27.94 7.99 -18.90
CA ASP A 267 27.43 9.14 -18.15
C ASP A 267 25.98 8.93 -17.72
N GLN A 268 25.13 8.38 -18.60
CA GLN A 268 23.74 8.05 -18.30
C GLN A 268 23.63 6.94 -17.25
N LEU A 269 24.46 5.89 -17.37
CA LEU A 269 24.50 4.81 -16.37
C LEU A 269 24.99 5.30 -15.01
N THR A 270 25.99 6.18 -15.00
CA THR A 270 26.52 6.77 -13.76
C THR A 270 25.48 7.67 -13.08
N ALA A 271 24.69 8.41 -13.87
CA ALA A 271 23.58 9.19 -13.33
C ALA A 271 22.53 8.30 -12.63
N LEU A 272 22.23 7.13 -13.18
CA LEU A 272 21.34 6.15 -12.52
C LEU A 272 21.94 5.59 -11.23
N ASP A 273 23.24 5.26 -11.22
CA ASP A 273 23.91 4.73 -10.03
C ASP A 273 23.92 5.77 -8.88
N THR A 274 23.80 7.07 -9.18
CA THR A 274 23.71 8.15 -8.17
C THR A 274 22.31 8.48 -7.71
N LEU A 275 21.28 8.02 -8.44
CA LEU A 275 19.93 8.07 -7.90
C LEU A 275 19.90 7.01 -6.79
N ASP A 276 19.81 7.48 -5.54
CA ASP A 276 19.52 6.68 -4.34
C ASP A 276 18.09 6.13 -4.46
N THR A 277 17.87 5.38 -5.54
CA THR A 277 16.63 4.76 -5.93
C THR A 277 16.47 3.64 -4.93
N GLU A 278 15.48 3.81 -4.07
CA GLU A 278 15.07 2.81 -3.11
C GLU A 278 14.54 1.56 -3.84
N TYR A 279 15.36 0.86 -4.61
CA TYR A 279 15.05 -0.40 -5.31
C TYR A 279 13.86 -0.41 -6.25
N GLU A 280 13.06 0.65 -6.35
CA GLU A 280 11.70 0.48 -6.85
C GLU A 280 11.73 0.00 -8.31
N HIS A 281 12.27 0.72 -9.30
CA HIS A 281 12.19 0.23 -10.69
C HIS A 281 13.41 0.52 -11.57
N PRO A 282 14.59 -0.08 -11.31
CA PRO A 282 15.80 0.09 -12.12
C PRO A 282 15.60 -0.19 -13.62
N LEU A 283 14.68 -1.10 -13.97
CA LEU A 283 14.34 -1.41 -15.36
C LEU A 283 13.58 -0.27 -16.05
N ILE A 284 12.68 0.43 -15.36
CA ILE A 284 11.92 1.57 -15.92
C ILE A 284 12.89 2.68 -16.30
N GLU A 285 13.80 2.99 -15.40
CA GLU A 285 14.81 4.04 -15.58
C GLU A 285 15.78 3.69 -16.73
N LEU A 286 16.22 2.44 -16.81
CA LEU A 286 17.03 1.95 -17.93
C LEU A 286 16.29 2.07 -19.27
N CYS A 287 15.01 1.71 -19.31
CA CYS A 287 14.17 1.84 -20.50
C CYS A 287 13.90 3.31 -20.87
N ALA A 288 13.86 4.23 -19.88
CA ALA A 288 13.68 5.66 -20.12
C ALA A 288 14.91 6.32 -20.73
N LEU A 289 16.12 5.94 -20.28
CA LEU A 289 17.37 6.54 -20.74
C LEU A 289 17.89 6.01 -22.07
N GLY A 290 17.61 4.75 -22.38
CA GLY A 290 18.16 4.09 -23.57
C GLY A 290 17.69 4.67 -24.90
N GLY A 291 16.68 5.55 -24.93
CA GLY A 291 16.13 6.05 -26.19
C GLY A 291 15.48 4.93 -27.03
N ARG A 292 14.52 5.31 -27.87
CA ARG A 292 13.65 4.36 -28.57
C ARG A 292 14.41 3.59 -29.65
N PRO A 293 14.31 2.26 -29.66
CA PRO A 293 13.60 1.61 -30.76
C PRO A 293 12.18 1.20 -30.37
N TRP A 294 11.86 1.21 -29.07
CA TRP A 294 10.62 0.65 -28.53
C TRP A 294 9.87 1.68 -27.69
N HIS A 295 8.55 1.62 -27.72
CA HIS A 295 7.70 2.50 -26.93
C HIS A 295 7.34 1.81 -25.61
N GLN A 296 7.65 2.48 -24.51
CA GLN A 296 7.10 2.15 -23.19
C GLN A 296 6.01 3.16 -22.87
N GLN A 297 4.91 2.69 -22.29
CA GLN A 297 3.86 3.56 -21.79
C GLN A 297 3.36 3.00 -20.46
N ILE A 298 3.35 3.86 -19.45
CA ILE A 298 2.58 3.60 -18.24
C ILE A 298 1.14 3.92 -18.58
N LEU A 299 0.29 2.91 -18.55
CA LEU A 299 -1.14 3.08 -18.73
C LEU A 299 -1.77 2.95 -17.35
N VAL A 300 -2.49 4.00 -16.95
CA VAL A 300 -3.20 4.06 -15.68
C VAL A 300 -4.63 3.63 -15.95
N ASP A 301 -5.01 2.47 -15.43
CA ASP A 301 -6.41 2.14 -15.24
C ASP A 301 -6.88 2.85 -13.98
N SER A 302 -7.74 3.84 -14.16
CA SER A 302 -8.30 4.55 -13.03
C SER A 302 -9.23 3.66 -12.20
N GLY A 303 -9.70 2.52 -12.73
CA GLY A 303 -10.79 1.73 -12.19
C GLY A 303 -12.18 2.31 -12.53
N TYR A 304 -12.22 3.34 -13.38
CA TYR A 304 -13.44 4.06 -13.78
C TYR A 304 -13.60 4.00 -15.29
N GLU A 305 -14.67 3.35 -15.74
CA GLU A 305 -14.97 3.00 -17.14
C GLU A 305 -13.99 1.97 -17.72
N HIS A 306 -14.46 0.74 -17.90
CA HIS A 306 -13.69 -0.35 -18.51
C HIS A 306 -13.41 -0.06 -20.00
N ALA A 307 -12.44 0.80 -20.31
CA ALA A 307 -12.12 1.27 -21.65
C ALA A 307 -11.12 0.35 -22.37
N HIS A 308 -11.49 -0.92 -22.55
CA HIS A 308 -10.64 -1.92 -23.20
C HIS A 308 -10.29 -1.55 -24.64
N ASP A 309 -11.19 -0.84 -25.32
CA ASP A 309 -10.95 -0.27 -26.64
C ASP A 309 -9.82 0.77 -26.61
N ARG A 310 -9.81 1.68 -25.62
CA ARG A 310 -8.71 2.65 -25.46
C ARG A 310 -7.38 1.95 -25.18
N LEU A 311 -7.35 1.00 -24.24
CA LEU A 311 -6.14 0.21 -23.96
C LEU A 311 -5.63 -0.47 -25.23
N PHE A 312 -6.50 -1.19 -25.96
CA PHE A 312 -6.13 -1.85 -27.20
C PHE A 312 -5.57 -0.87 -28.23
N GLY A 313 -6.21 0.29 -28.38
CA GLY A 313 -5.76 1.34 -29.30
C GLY A 313 -4.41 1.95 -28.92
N ASP A 314 -4.12 2.10 -27.63
CA ASP A 314 -2.84 2.61 -27.16
C ASP A 314 -1.72 1.56 -27.30
N LEU A 315 -1.99 0.29 -27.00
CA LEU A 315 -1.05 -0.81 -27.26
C LEU A 315 -0.76 -0.97 -28.76
N ALA A 316 -1.76 -0.79 -29.62
CA ALA A 316 -1.57 -0.81 -31.07
C ALA A 316 -0.65 0.31 -31.60
N LYS A 317 -0.65 1.48 -30.94
CA LYS A 317 0.29 2.59 -31.22
C LYS A 317 1.69 2.33 -30.66
N LEU A 318 1.81 1.48 -29.64
CA LEU A 318 3.07 1.13 -28.99
C LEU A 318 3.99 0.32 -29.91
N VAL A 319 3.42 -0.51 -30.78
CA VAL A 319 4.18 -1.34 -31.73
C VAL A 319 4.77 -0.47 -32.86
N VAL A 320 5.94 -0.83 -33.41
CA VAL A 320 6.62 -0.04 -34.45
C VAL A 320 6.85 -0.86 -35.73
N PRO A 321 6.33 -0.47 -36.91
CA PRO A 321 5.41 0.65 -37.10
C PRO A 321 4.07 0.40 -36.37
N PRO A 322 3.35 1.46 -35.96
CA PRO A 322 2.03 1.36 -35.35
C PRO A 322 1.07 0.53 -36.19
N LEU A 323 0.21 -0.25 -35.54
CA LEU A 323 -0.82 -1.00 -36.23
C LEU A 323 -1.90 -0.04 -36.77
N PRO A 324 -2.36 -0.21 -38.03
CA PRO A 324 -3.38 0.64 -38.62
C PRO A 324 -4.78 0.25 -38.14
N ILE A 325 -5.05 0.51 -36.86
CA ILE A 325 -6.34 0.22 -36.23
C ILE A 325 -7.32 1.37 -36.49
N GLU A 326 -8.45 1.05 -37.10
CA GLU A 326 -9.53 1.98 -37.44
C GLU A 326 -10.87 1.47 -36.85
N ASP A 327 -11.88 2.33 -36.81
CA ASP A 327 -13.25 1.97 -36.37
C ASP A 327 -13.34 1.28 -34.99
N LEU A 328 -12.38 1.57 -34.11
CA LEU A 328 -12.25 0.97 -32.78
C LEU A 328 -13.41 1.42 -31.88
N ARG A 329 -14.17 0.45 -31.37
CA ARG A 329 -15.32 0.70 -30.50
C ARG A 329 -15.59 -0.48 -29.58
N GLN A 330 -16.00 -0.17 -28.35
CA GLN A 330 -16.51 -1.16 -27.41
C GLN A 330 -18.04 -1.25 -27.45
N THR A 331 -18.58 -2.46 -27.42
CA THR A 331 -20.02 -2.72 -27.29
C THR A 331 -20.29 -3.80 -26.23
N GLY A 332 -21.48 -3.80 -25.62
CA GLY A 332 -21.88 -4.81 -24.63
C GLY A 332 -22.75 -4.24 -23.53
N SER A 333 -23.51 -5.11 -22.86
CA SER A 333 -24.27 -4.75 -21.67
C SER A 333 -23.43 -5.02 -20.43
N MET A 334 -23.14 -3.99 -19.65
CA MET A 334 -22.63 -4.16 -18.29
C MET A 334 -23.79 -4.16 -17.31
N THR A 335 -23.80 -5.11 -16.38
CA THR A 335 -24.65 -5.08 -15.21
C THR A 335 -23.77 -4.79 -14.01
N PHE A 336 -24.17 -3.78 -13.25
CA PHE A 336 -23.46 -3.35 -12.06
C PHE A 336 -24.29 -3.65 -10.82
N THR A 337 -23.63 -4.05 -9.74
CA THR A 337 -24.25 -4.28 -8.43
C THR A 337 -23.87 -3.16 -7.49
N GLU A 338 -24.86 -2.66 -6.74
CA GLU A 338 -24.60 -1.60 -5.77
C GLU A 338 -23.76 -2.12 -4.59
N ILE A 339 -22.61 -1.50 -4.29
CA ILE A 339 -21.77 -1.83 -3.15
C ILE A 339 -22.57 -1.46 -1.90
N SER A 340 -22.93 -2.46 -1.09
CA SER A 340 -23.71 -2.21 0.12
C SER A 340 -22.99 -1.20 1.04
N PRO A 341 -23.72 -0.35 1.79
CA PRO A 341 -23.11 0.58 2.75
C PRO A 341 -22.15 -0.09 3.73
N ASN A 342 -22.42 -1.34 4.12
CA ASN A 342 -21.56 -2.12 5.01
C ASN A 342 -20.22 -2.54 4.36
N ALA A 343 -20.17 -2.69 3.03
CA ALA A 343 -18.95 -3.00 2.31
C ALA A 343 -18.05 -1.75 2.17
N ALA A 344 -18.66 -0.56 2.04
CA ALA A 344 -17.93 0.71 2.15
C ALA A 344 -17.34 0.90 3.55
N ASP A 345 -18.07 0.53 4.60
CA ASP A 345 -17.58 0.59 5.97
C ASP A 345 -16.47 -0.43 6.26
N LEU A 346 -16.55 -1.65 5.71
CA LEU A 346 -15.49 -2.66 5.78
C LEU A 346 -14.21 -2.23 5.06
N ALA A 347 -14.33 -1.62 3.88
CA ALA A 347 -13.20 -1.12 3.10
C ALA A 347 -12.56 0.16 3.69
N ARG A 348 -13.27 0.88 4.56
CA ARG A 348 -12.74 2.00 5.36
C ARG A 348 -12.05 1.55 6.64
N GLN A 349 -12.08 0.26 6.99
CA GLN A 349 -11.37 -0.23 8.17
C GLN A 349 -9.86 -0.19 7.92
N PRO A 350 -9.06 0.33 8.89
CA PRO A 350 -7.60 0.24 8.84
C PRO A 350 -7.16 -1.22 8.66
N GLY A 351 -6.27 -1.48 7.70
CA GLY A 351 -5.76 -2.83 7.40
C GLY A 351 -6.54 -3.62 6.35
N SER A 352 -7.62 -3.09 5.79
CA SER A 352 -8.39 -3.75 4.71
C SER A 352 -7.71 -3.74 3.33
N GLY A 353 -6.54 -3.09 3.19
CA GLY A 353 -5.88 -2.85 1.88
C GLY A 353 -6.57 -1.79 1.02
N TYR A 354 -7.83 -1.44 1.32
CA TYR A 354 -8.62 -0.45 0.56
C TYR A 354 -8.68 0.94 1.23
N GLY A 355 -8.28 1.06 2.51
CA GLY A 355 -8.59 2.19 3.38
C GLY A 355 -8.06 3.56 2.95
N GLU A 356 -6.87 3.63 2.34
CA GLU A 356 -6.27 4.92 1.91
C GLU A 356 -6.78 5.37 0.54
N ASN A 357 -7.25 4.42 -0.29
CA ASN A 357 -7.77 4.68 -1.64
C ASN A 357 -9.29 4.76 -1.70
N PHE A 358 -10.00 4.50 -0.59
CA PHE A 358 -11.46 4.59 -0.57
C PHE A 358 -11.99 6.03 -0.66
N ALA A 359 -11.18 7.03 -0.29
CA ALA A 359 -11.51 8.43 -0.51
C ALA A 359 -11.51 8.80 -2.00
N LEU A 360 -10.73 8.10 -2.83
CA LEU A 360 -10.84 8.19 -4.30
C LEU A 360 -12.09 7.47 -4.83
N LEU A 361 -12.61 6.47 -4.10
CA LEU A 361 -13.88 5.78 -4.35
C LEU A 361 -15.12 6.52 -3.83
N GLU A 362 -14.99 7.74 -3.28
CA GLU A 362 -16.15 8.60 -3.00
C GLU A 362 -16.88 8.95 -4.32
N GLY A 363 -17.86 8.12 -4.66
CA GLY A 363 -18.67 8.26 -5.86
C GLY A 363 -18.98 6.96 -6.61
N VAL A 364 -18.39 5.82 -6.25
CA VAL A 364 -18.60 4.55 -6.98
C VAL A 364 -19.29 3.51 -6.12
N PRO A 365 -20.62 3.38 -6.26
CA PRO A 365 -21.33 2.31 -5.62
C PRO A 365 -21.41 1.08 -6.52
N LEU A 366 -20.60 0.86 -7.57
CA LEU A 366 -20.92 -0.15 -8.60
C LEU A 366 -19.77 -1.13 -8.90
N MET A 367 -20.02 -2.45 -8.74
CA MET A 367 -19.15 -3.53 -9.21
C MET A 367 -19.77 -4.26 -10.40
N SER A 368 -19.01 -4.56 -11.46
CA SER A 368 -19.52 -5.41 -12.54
C SER A 368 -19.86 -6.81 -12.00
N THR A 369 -21.01 -7.36 -12.39
CA THR A 369 -21.40 -8.72 -11.99
C THR A 369 -20.56 -9.74 -12.74
N GLU A 370 -20.20 -10.85 -12.09
CA GLU A 370 -19.67 -12.04 -12.76
C GLU A 370 -20.55 -12.43 -13.95
N GLY A 371 -19.93 -12.69 -15.10
CA GLY A 371 -20.63 -12.99 -16.36
C GLY A 371 -20.89 -11.78 -17.27
N SER A 372 -20.47 -10.57 -16.86
CA SER A 372 -20.44 -9.41 -17.76
C SER A 372 -19.52 -9.70 -18.95
N ARG A 373 -19.99 -9.36 -20.16
CA ARG A 373 -19.27 -9.58 -21.41
C ARG A 373 -19.31 -8.33 -22.26
N GLN A 374 -18.15 -7.82 -22.64
CA GLN A 374 -18.05 -6.78 -23.65
C GLN A 374 -17.30 -7.29 -24.88
N GLN A 375 -17.45 -6.57 -25.98
CA GLN A 375 -16.80 -6.84 -27.24
C GLN A 375 -16.11 -5.58 -27.72
N VAL A 376 -14.85 -5.70 -28.10
CA VAL A 376 -14.11 -4.62 -28.76
C VAL A 376 -14.06 -4.96 -30.23
N HIS A 377 -14.63 -4.08 -31.05
CA HIS A 377 -14.66 -4.19 -32.51
C HIS A 377 -13.67 -3.21 -33.11
N PHE A 378 -12.99 -3.62 -34.17
CA PHE A 378 -12.03 -2.78 -34.85
C PHE A 378 -11.83 -3.24 -36.30
N ARG A 379 -11.17 -2.40 -37.09
CA ARG A 379 -10.71 -2.70 -38.43
C ARG A 379 -9.19 -2.59 -38.49
N CYS A 380 -8.54 -3.55 -39.13
CA CYS A 380 -7.11 -3.52 -39.42
C CYS A 380 -6.92 -3.81 -40.91
N GLY A 381 -6.57 -2.79 -41.69
CA GLY A 381 -6.62 -2.86 -43.16
C GLY A 381 -8.05 -3.10 -43.66
N ASP A 382 -8.24 -4.15 -44.46
CA ASP A 382 -9.55 -4.53 -45.02
C ASP A 382 -10.35 -5.49 -44.13
N GLN A 383 -9.75 -5.95 -43.01
CA GLN A 383 -10.38 -6.93 -42.14
C GLN A 383 -11.07 -6.26 -40.97
N ARG A 384 -12.34 -6.61 -40.74
CA ARG A 384 -13.06 -6.27 -39.51
C ARG A 384 -12.99 -7.43 -38.54
N GLN A 385 -12.58 -7.12 -37.32
CA GLN A 385 -12.33 -8.09 -36.29
C GLN A 385 -12.95 -7.63 -34.98
N ARG A 386 -13.12 -8.57 -34.07
CA ARG A 386 -13.51 -8.29 -32.69
C ARG A 386 -12.87 -9.28 -31.74
N PHE A 387 -12.71 -8.87 -30.49
CA PHE A 387 -12.40 -9.77 -29.38
C PHE A 387 -13.36 -9.53 -28.22
N VAL A 388 -13.39 -10.49 -27.31
CA VAL A 388 -14.28 -10.48 -26.14
C VAL A 388 -13.46 -10.20 -24.90
N VAL A 389 -14.01 -9.40 -23.99
CA VAL A 389 -13.45 -9.13 -22.67
C VAL A 389 -14.47 -9.49 -21.60
N TYR A 390 -13.98 -9.96 -20.46
CA TYR A 390 -14.76 -10.46 -19.33
C TYR A 390 -14.37 -9.66 -18.08
N PRO A 391 -14.84 -8.40 -17.97
CA PRO A 391 -14.53 -7.58 -16.80
C PRO A 391 -15.01 -8.28 -15.53
N LYS A 392 -14.13 -8.32 -14.53
CA LYS A 392 -14.42 -8.81 -13.17
C LYS A 392 -14.29 -7.63 -12.22
N SER A 393 -15.33 -7.38 -11.41
CA SER A 393 -15.32 -6.26 -10.45
C SER A 393 -15.26 -4.89 -11.14
N SER A 394 -14.68 -3.87 -10.50
CA SER A 394 -14.46 -2.53 -11.07
C SER A 394 -13.26 -2.45 -12.02
N TRP A 395 -12.58 -3.57 -12.32
CA TRP A 395 -11.26 -3.55 -12.95
C TRP A 395 -11.34 -3.91 -14.44
N MET A 396 -10.44 -3.35 -15.25
CA MET A 396 -10.30 -3.68 -16.66
C MET A 396 -9.73 -5.10 -16.85
N ASP A 397 -10.27 -5.85 -17.82
CA ASP A 397 -9.72 -7.14 -18.23
C ASP A 397 -8.54 -6.92 -19.20
N ALA A 398 -7.43 -6.43 -18.65
CA ALA A 398 -6.21 -6.13 -19.39
C ALA A 398 -5.60 -7.38 -20.06
N ASP A 399 -5.78 -8.55 -19.45
CA ASP A 399 -5.27 -9.82 -19.98
C ASP A 399 -5.96 -10.19 -21.30
N SER A 400 -7.28 -10.06 -21.40
CA SER A 400 -7.98 -10.27 -22.68
C SER A 400 -7.49 -9.32 -23.78
N VAL A 401 -7.19 -8.07 -23.42
CA VAL A 401 -6.67 -7.07 -24.37
C VAL A 401 -5.26 -7.43 -24.84
N LEU A 402 -4.38 -7.87 -23.91
CA LEU A 402 -3.02 -8.35 -24.21
C LEU A 402 -3.03 -9.58 -25.11
N VAL A 403 -3.92 -10.53 -24.84
CA VAL A 403 -4.09 -11.71 -25.70
C VAL A 403 -4.54 -11.28 -27.10
N ALA A 404 -5.53 -10.38 -27.20
CA ALA A 404 -6.05 -9.93 -28.48
C ALA A 404 -5.00 -9.20 -29.34
N ILE A 405 -4.22 -8.28 -28.74
CA ILE A 405 -3.19 -7.54 -29.49
C ILE A 405 -2.07 -8.48 -29.97
N ASN A 406 -1.65 -9.44 -29.14
CA ASN A 406 -0.64 -10.43 -29.52
C ASN A 406 -1.14 -11.41 -30.57
N ALA A 407 -2.41 -11.81 -30.51
CA ALA A 407 -3.04 -12.60 -31.56
C ALA A 407 -3.06 -11.83 -32.90
N LEU A 408 -3.33 -10.53 -32.88
CA LEU A 408 -3.32 -9.69 -34.08
C LEU A 408 -1.92 -9.58 -34.68
N LEU A 409 -0.90 -9.35 -33.86
CA LEU A 409 0.50 -9.32 -34.30
C LEU A 409 0.90 -10.65 -34.95
N ALA A 410 0.61 -11.78 -34.30
CA ALA A 410 0.87 -13.10 -34.86
C ALA A 410 0.14 -13.33 -36.20
N GLN A 411 -1.13 -12.92 -36.30
CA GLN A 411 -1.92 -13.02 -37.53
C GLN A 411 -1.33 -12.19 -38.67
N LEU A 412 -0.77 -11.01 -38.37
CA LEU A 412 -0.08 -10.15 -39.32
C LEU A 412 1.34 -10.63 -39.68
N GLY A 413 1.79 -11.77 -39.11
CA GLY A 413 3.13 -12.31 -39.33
C GLY A 413 4.23 -11.46 -38.69
N ARG A 414 3.87 -10.68 -37.68
CA ARG A 414 4.77 -9.79 -36.96
C ARG A 414 5.51 -10.54 -35.85
N PRO A 415 6.86 -10.38 -35.74
CA PRO A 415 7.63 -11.04 -34.68
C PRO A 415 7.46 -10.38 -33.31
N GLU A 416 6.84 -9.20 -33.25
CA GLU A 416 6.64 -8.47 -32.00
C GLU A 416 5.54 -9.08 -31.12
N CYS A 417 5.68 -8.87 -29.81
CA CYS A 417 4.67 -9.13 -28.79
C CYS A 417 4.62 -7.96 -27.80
N VAL A 418 3.46 -7.75 -27.21
CA VAL A 418 3.20 -6.83 -26.12
C VAL A 418 3.21 -7.62 -24.81
N HIS A 419 4.02 -7.14 -23.88
CA HIS A 419 4.23 -7.68 -22.54
C HIS A 419 3.76 -6.66 -21.51
N ARG A 420 3.14 -7.13 -20.43
CA ARG A 420 2.75 -6.32 -19.27
C ARG A 420 3.65 -6.67 -18.11
N PHE A 421 4.13 -5.65 -17.41
CA PHE A 421 4.85 -5.83 -16.16
C PHE A 421 3.89 -5.66 -14.98
N PRO A 422 4.15 -6.37 -13.86
CA PRO A 422 3.31 -6.30 -12.67
C PRO A 422 3.26 -4.89 -12.11
N HIS A 423 2.10 -4.61 -11.51
CA HIS A 423 1.66 -3.33 -11.00
C HIS A 423 2.64 -2.63 -10.03
N PHE A 424 2.68 -1.29 -10.06
CA PHE A 424 3.37 -0.43 -9.08
C PHE A 424 2.36 0.05 -8.02
N ALA A 425 2.33 -0.58 -6.84
CA ALA A 425 1.23 -0.51 -5.87
C ALA A 425 0.89 0.87 -5.26
N ASP A 426 1.62 1.94 -5.57
CA ASP A 426 1.69 3.09 -4.67
C ASP A 426 0.56 4.16 -4.79
N TRP A 427 -0.41 4.03 -5.70
CA TRP A 427 -1.26 5.19 -6.05
C TRP A 427 -2.78 4.95 -6.09
N GLY A 428 -3.28 3.78 -5.71
CA GLY A 428 -4.74 3.53 -5.71
C GLY A 428 -5.41 3.44 -7.08
N TYR A 429 -4.59 3.38 -8.13
CA TYR A 429 -4.97 3.10 -9.52
C TYR A 429 -4.24 1.84 -9.97
N GLU A 430 -4.76 1.14 -10.97
CA GLU A 430 -4.02 0.07 -11.63
C GLU A 430 -3.08 0.65 -12.72
N ALA A 431 -1.89 1.13 -12.33
CA ALA A 431 -0.84 1.53 -13.26
C ALA A 431 0.04 0.32 -13.63
N ALA A 432 0.07 -0.04 -14.91
CA ALA A 432 0.95 -1.09 -15.43
C ALA A 432 1.86 -0.55 -16.53
N LEU A 433 3.10 -1.04 -16.53
CA LEU A 433 4.04 -0.79 -17.61
C LEU A 433 3.79 -1.81 -18.73
N TYR A 434 3.58 -1.31 -19.94
CA TYR A 434 3.50 -2.13 -21.14
C TYR A 434 4.73 -1.93 -22.01
N TRP A 435 5.20 -3.04 -22.57
CA TRP A 435 6.36 -3.08 -23.45
C TRP A 435 5.99 -3.83 -24.72
N ALA A 436 6.30 -3.28 -25.89
CA ALA A 436 6.13 -3.97 -27.16
C ALA A 436 7.49 -4.19 -27.82
N GLY A 437 7.77 -5.43 -28.24
CA GLY A 437 8.90 -5.68 -29.12
C GLY A 437 9.13 -7.13 -29.52
N ASP A 438 10.28 -7.42 -30.14
CA ASP A 438 10.58 -8.75 -30.69
C ASP A 438 10.47 -9.83 -29.60
N ALA A 439 9.56 -10.78 -29.78
CA ALA A 439 9.22 -11.74 -28.75
C ALA A 439 10.40 -12.65 -28.39
N ALA A 440 11.20 -13.04 -29.38
CA ALA A 440 12.34 -13.94 -29.15
C ALA A 440 13.48 -13.24 -28.42
N ALA A 441 13.78 -11.98 -28.77
CA ALA A 441 14.75 -11.14 -28.10
C ALA A 441 14.33 -10.83 -26.67
N PHE A 442 13.05 -10.48 -26.48
CA PHE A 442 12.51 -10.23 -25.15
C PHE A 442 12.62 -11.46 -24.26
N GLU A 443 12.24 -12.64 -24.73
CA GLU A 443 12.34 -13.86 -23.92
C GLU A 443 13.78 -14.20 -23.53
N ARG A 444 14.76 -13.96 -24.42
CA ARG A 444 16.18 -14.12 -24.06
C ARG A 444 16.61 -13.15 -22.96
N ALA A 445 16.21 -11.89 -23.03
CA ALA A 445 16.49 -10.92 -21.97
C ALA A 445 15.72 -11.24 -20.68
N ARG A 446 14.44 -11.63 -20.77
CA ARG A 446 13.60 -12.01 -19.63
C ARG A 446 14.20 -13.16 -18.85
N VAL A 447 14.71 -14.18 -19.52
CA VAL A 447 15.37 -15.31 -18.86
C VAL A 447 16.68 -14.89 -18.21
N GLN A 448 17.51 -14.11 -18.90
CA GLN A 448 18.82 -13.66 -18.40
C GLN A 448 18.70 -12.70 -17.21
N LEU A 449 17.73 -11.80 -17.26
CA LEU A 449 17.53 -10.75 -16.27
C LEU A 449 16.38 -11.06 -15.30
N ARG A 450 15.70 -12.21 -15.41
CA ARG A 450 14.51 -12.53 -14.62
C ARG A 450 13.47 -11.40 -14.61
N LEU A 451 13.23 -10.77 -15.75
CA LEU A 451 12.30 -9.65 -15.84
C LEU A 451 10.90 -10.10 -15.38
N PRO A 452 10.23 -9.33 -14.51
CA PRO A 452 8.92 -9.68 -13.99
C PRO A 452 7.86 -9.34 -15.04
N VAL A 453 7.23 -10.35 -15.62
CA VAL A 453 6.24 -10.14 -16.68
C VAL A 453 4.98 -10.87 -16.25
N ASP A 454 3.86 -10.15 -16.27
CA ASP A 454 2.55 -10.76 -16.12
C ASP A 454 2.31 -11.62 -17.36
N GLY A 455 2.23 -12.93 -17.14
CA GLY A 455 1.74 -13.82 -18.18
C GLY A 455 0.22 -13.75 -18.20
N PRO A 456 -0.46 -13.88 -19.35
CA PRO A 456 -1.85 -14.29 -19.32
C PRO A 456 -1.88 -15.61 -18.56
N GLU A 457 -2.55 -15.65 -17.40
CA GLU A 457 -2.80 -16.91 -16.69
C GLU A 457 -3.35 -17.88 -17.73
N ARG A 458 -2.54 -18.91 -18.06
CA ARG A 458 -2.75 -19.86 -19.16
C ARG A 458 -4.21 -19.88 -19.62
N LEU A 459 -4.50 -19.28 -20.78
CA LEU A 459 -5.68 -19.66 -21.54
C LEU A 459 -5.69 -21.19 -21.53
N SER A 460 -6.78 -21.77 -21.01
CA SER A 460 -6.84 -23.20 -20.77
C SER A 460 -6.42 -23.92 -22.04
N PRO A 461 -5.47 -24.89 -21.97
CA PRO A 461 -4.94 -25.55 -23.16
C PRO A 461 -6.10 -26.20 -23.93
N GLY A 462 -6.53 -25.53 -25.01
CA GLY A 462 -7.78 -25.82 -25.72
C GLY A 462 -8.32 -24.61 -26.50
N GLU A 463 -8.11 -23.39 -26.02
CA GLU A 463 -8.43 -22.15 -26.75
C GLU A 463 -7.18 -21.68 -27.50
N GLY A 464 -7.04 -22.10 -28.77
CA GLY A 464 -5.93 -21.61 -29.60
C GLY A 464 -6.02 -20.09 -29.77
N LEU A 465 -4.89 -19.38 -29.83
CA LEU A 465 -4.82 -17.93 -30.09
C LEU A 465 -5.66 -17.49 -31.32
N ALA A 466 -5.87 -18.39 -32.29
CA ALA A 466 -6.70 -18.18 -33.47
C ALA A 466 -8.21 -18.04 -33.19
N SER A 467 -8.72 -18.46 -32.02
CA SER A 467 -10.14 -18.29 -31.65
C SER A 467 -10.42 -16.99 -30.88
N VAL A 468 -9.38 -16.19 -30.58
CA VAL A 468 -9.52 -14.94 -29.81
C VAL A 468 -10.03 -13.80 -30.69
N LEU A 469 -9.50 -13.69 -31.91
CA LEU A 469 -9.94 -12.72 -32.90
C LEU A 469 -11.04 -13.34 -33.76
N LEU A 470 -12.24 -12.80 -33.64
CA LEU A 470 -13.40 -13.25 -34.39
C LEU A 470 -13.65 -12.30 -35.56
N PRO A 471 -14.08 -12.79 -36.74
CA PRO A 471 -14.63 -11.93 -37.77
C PRO A 471 -15.78 -11.09 -37.20
N ASP A 472 -15.84 -9.81 -37.58
CA ASP A 472 -16.96 -8.93 -37.25
C ASP A 472 -18.13 -9.20 -38.22
N GLU A 473 -18.69 -10.41 -38.13
CA GLU A 473 -19.94 -10.74 -38.84
C GLU A 473 -21.11 -9.96 -38.22
N PRO A 474 -22.07 -9.47 -39.02
CA PRO A 474 -23.29 -8.90 -38.49
C PRO A 474 -23.98 -9.96 -37.63
N ILE A 475 -23.96 -9.75 -36.32
CA ILE A 475 -24.66 -10.61 -35.37
C ILE A 475 -26.13 -10.56 -35.78
N ALA A 476 -26.66 -11.68 -36.30
CA ALA A 476 -28.09 -11.86 -36.43
C ALA A 476 -28.70 -11.50 -35.06
N PRO A 477 -29.69 -10.59 -34.99
CA PRO A 477 -30.16 -10.04 -33.72
C PRO A 477 -30.36 -11.19 -32.75
N ALA A 478 -29.66 -11.13 -31.62
CA ALA A 478 -29.72 -12.18 -30.62
C ALA A 478 -31.20 -12.45 -30.33
N ALA A 479 -31.64 -13.69 -30.54
CA ALA A 479 -32.95 -14.10 -30.06
C ALA A 479 -33.01 -13.68 -28.58
N PRO A 480 -34.07 -13.00 -28.14
CA PRO A 480 -34.16 -12.52 -26.77
C PRO A 480 -33.88 -13.71 -25.86
N VAL A 481 -32.81 -13.60 -25.07
CA VAL A 481 -32.53 -14.56 -24.01
C VAL A 481 -33.71 -14.43 -23.06
N HIS A 482 -34.61 -15.40 -23.12
CA HIS A 482 -35.64 -15.56 -22.10
C HIS A 482 -34.90 -15.78 -20.79
N LEU A 483 -34.74 -14.71 -20.02
CA LEU A 483 -34.44 -14.79 -18.61
C LEU A 483 -35.53 -15.66 -18.01
N TYR A 484 -35.20 -16.90 -17.67
CA TYR A 484 -36.06 -17.71 -16.83
C TYR A 484 -36.31 -16.89 -15.55
N PRO A 485 -37.56 -16.61 -15.17
CA PRO A 485 -37.82 -15.97 -13.91
C PRO A 485 -37.42 -16.95 -12.81
N TRP A 486 -36.26 -16.73 -12.19
CA TRP A 486 -35.94 -17.32 -10.91
C TRP A 486 -36.96 -16.75 -9.92
N THR A 487 -38.04 -17.50 -9.70
CA THR A 487 -39.00 -17.23 -8.64
C THR A 487 -38.32 -17.60 -7.34
N LEU A 488 -37.82 -16.57 -6.65
CA LEU A 488 -37.32 -16.66 -5.29
C LEU A 488 -38.50 -17.11 -4.40
N SER A 489 -38.58 -18.41 -4.14
CA SER A 489 -39.57 -18.99 -3.24
C SER A 489 -39.12 -18.68 -1.81
N ILE A 490 -39.62 -17.59 -1.25
CA ILE A 490 -39.48 -17.27 0.17
C ILE A 490 -40.26 -18.35 0.94
N PRO A 491 -39.65 -19.17 1.80
CA PRO A 491 -40.40 -20.06 2.68
C PRO A 491 -41.22 -19.20 3.63
N ARG A 492 -42.55 -19.29 3.53
CA ARG A 492 -43.44 -18.76 4.56
C ARG A 492 -43.08 -19.44 5.89
N ALA A 493 -42.65 -18.64 6.86
CA ALA A 493 -42.61 -19.05 8.25
C ALA A 493 -44.01 -19.55 8.64
N SER A 494 -44.13 -20.85 8.88
CA SER A 494 -45.27 -21.40 9.61
C SER A 494 -44.97 -21.17 11.09
N GLY A 495 -45.84 -20.39 11.72
CA GLY A 495 -45.86 -20.29 13.17
C GLY A 495 -46.30 -21.61 13.80
N ALA A 496 -45.60 -21.98 14.86
CA ALA A 496 -46.14 -22.59 16.07
C ALA A 496 -45.33 -22.00 17.24
#